data_AF-A0A3A0CVJ9-F1
#
_entry.id   AF-A0A3A0CVJ9-F1
#
_cell.length_a   1.000
_cell.length_b   1.000
_cell.length_c   1.000
_cell.angle_alpha   90.00
_cell.angle_beta   90.00
_cell.angle_gamma   90.00
#
_symmetry.space_group_name_H-M   'P 1'
#
loop_
_entity.id
_entity.type
_entity.pdbx_description
1 polymer ?
#
loop_
_entity_poly.entity_id
_entity_poly.type
_entity_poly.pdbx_seq_one_letter_code
_entity_poly.pdbx_strand_id
1 'polypeptide(L)'
;MPDRLRHGQAGRDRVDCGLAPSGRLVRALALCLGLYGCSTTPTRIEILSFKRVEEPVRYAETFDRSHYCRDAHGNWLIVMEMPPVWVEGRQAETDARPGSSHASGWTSQLVHVEVFWVPYPGRTHAESTQTNAAITYHLVTPSGVLTYEGAGFVYFQPPRPGKPLVGRIESGSLLRAKDVTDANDLFGPCRLRGSFTAQEDRRAVFRALNEMKRTRARTLALEPATAADPASANASN
;
A
#
# COMPACT_ATOMS: atom_id res chain seq x y z
N MET A 1 -13.72 7.05 -21.74
CA MET A 1 -14.41 7.75 -20.64
C MET A 1 -14.52 9.22 -21.02
N PRO A 2 -15.73 9.80 -21.17
CA PRO A 2 -15.85 11.13 -21.71
C PRO A 2 -15.67 12.22 -20.66
N ASP A 3 -14.93 13.21 -21.15
CA ASP A 3 -14.65 14.57 -20.70
C ASP A 3 -15.88 15.36 -20.18
N ARG A 4 -15.71 16.05 -19.05
CA ARG A 4 -16.63 17.10 -18.60
C ARG A 4 -15.88 18.23 -17.90
N LEU A 5 -15.36 19.14 -18.72
CA LEU A 5 -15.15 20.53 -18.38
C LEU A 5 -16.50 21.24 -18.19
N ARG A 6 -16.70 21.92 -17.05
CA ARG A 6 -17.54 23.13 -16.99
C ARG A 6 -17.01 24.13 -15.98
N HIS A 7 -16.63 25.30 -16.51
CA HIS A 7 -16.60 26.57 -15.81
C HIS A 7 -18.00 26.96 -15.29
N GLY A 8 -18.03 27.64 -14.15
CA GLY A 8 -19.21 28.33 -13.62
C GLY A 8 -18.77 29.43 -12.66
N GLN A 9 -19.14 30.66 -13.00
CA GLN A 9 -18.63 31.92 -12.46
C GLN A 9 -19.14 32.29 -11.07
N ALA A 10 -18.40 33.25 -10.51
CA ALA A 10 -18.69 34.13 -9.39
C ALA A 10 -20.14 34.64 -9.29
N GLY A 11 -20.67 34.61 -8.07
CA GLY A 11 -21.79 35.42 -7.61
C GLY A 11 -21.56 35.81 -6.15
N ARG A 12 -21.17 37.07 -5.93
CA ARG A 12 -21.13 37.69 -4.60
C ARG A 12 -22.51 38.27 -4.32
N ASP A 13 -23.30 37.59 -3.50
CA ASP A 13 -24.50 38.19 -2.90
C ASP A 13 -24.22 38.48 -1.42
N ARG A 14 -24.11 39.78 -1.14
CA ARG A 14 -24.16 40.35 0.21
C ARG A 14 -25.63 40.41 0.59
N VAL A 15 -26.04 39.58 1.54
CA VAL A 15 -27.36 39.69 2.18
C VAL A 15 -27.13 40.07 3.63
N ASP A 16 -27.27 41.38 3.89
CA ASP A 16 -27.44 41.91 5.24
C ASP A 16 -28.92 41.72 5.62
N CYS A 17 -29.19 40.86 6.60
CA CYS A 17 -30.48 40.78 7.28
C CYS A 17 -30.25 40.89 8.78
N GLY A 18 -30.53 42.07 9.30
CA GLY A 18 -30.71 42.30 10.73
C GLY A 18 -31.95 41.58 11.21
N LEU A 19 -31.78 40.61 12.13
CA LEU A 19 -32.86 40.03 12.90
C LEU A 19 -32.53 40.11 14.39
N ALA A 20 -33.45 40.74 15.13
CA ALA A 20 -33.40 40.93 16.56
C ALA A 20 -33.45 39.60 17.34
N PRO A 21 -32.74 39.48 18.47
CA PRO A 21 -32.65 38.23 19.23
C PRO A 21 -33.89 37.99 20.10
N SER A 22 -34.76 37.06 19.68
CA SER A 22 -35.82 36.50 20.52
C SER A 22 -35.33 35.20 21.19
N GLY A 23 -35.15 35.26 22.50
CA GLY A 23 -34.38 34.30 23.32
C GLY A 23 -35.02 32.93 23.59
N ARG A 24 -35.55 32.22 22.58
CA ARG A 24 -36.06 30.83 22.77
C ARG A 24 -35.63 29.83 21.69
N LEU A 25 -34.90 30.25 20.66
CA LEU A 25 -34.49 29.41 19.52
C LEU A 25 -33.02 28.91 19.60
N VAL A 26 -32.33 29.13 20.72
CA VAL A 26 -30.91 28.76 20.89
C VAL A 26 -30.71 27.31 21.36
N ARG A 27 -31.76 26.61 21.80
CA ARG A 27 -31.63 25.25 22.34
C ARG A 27 -31.69 24.12 21.30
N ALA A 28 -32.12 24.39 20.06
CA ALA A 28 -32.23 23.35 19.02
C ALA A 28 -30.95 23.16 18.17
N LEU A 29 -30.06 24.16 18.12
CA LEU A 29 -28.85 24.10 17.27
C LEU A 29 -27.66 23.38 17.94
N ALA A 30 -27.73 23.15 19.25
CA ALA A 30 -26.63 22.54 20.02
C ALA A 30 -26.55 21.00 19.90
N LEU A 31 -27.56 20.33 19.33
CA LEU A 31 -27.61 18.86 19.26
C LEU A 31 -26.94 18.29 17.99
N CYS A 32 -26.77 19.08 16.92
CA CYS A 32 -26.23 18.60 15.64
C CYS A 32 -24.68 18.63 15.54
N LEU A 33 -23.98 19.24 16.51
CA LEU A 33 -22.51 19.36 16.50
C LEU A 33 -21.79 18.16 17.15
N GLY A 34 -22.50 17.22 17.76
CA GLY A 34 -21.93 16.04 18.43
C GLY A 34 -21.67 14.83 17.54
N LEU A 35 -22.06 14.87 16.26
CA LEU A 35 -21.97 13.72 15.34
C LEU A 35 -20.90 13.86 14.25
N TYR A 36 -19.98 14.81 14.39
CA TYR A 36 -18.74 14.79 13.60
C TYR A 36 -17.84 13.67 14.12
N GLY A 37 -18.22 12.44 13.81
CA GLY A 37 -17.44 11.23 14.07
C GLY A 37 -16.07 11.41 13.43
N CYS A 38 -15.02 11.21 14.24
CA CYS A 38 -13.65 11.14 13.75
C CYS A 38 -13.58 10.04 12.69
N SER A 39 -13.61 10.42 11.41
CA SER A 39 -13.38 9.47 10.33
C SER A 39 -11.91 9.08 10.40
N THR A 40 -11.67 7.79 10.63
CA THR A 40 -10.31 7.25 10.59
C THR A 40 -9.84 7.36 9.14
N THR A 41 -8.72 8.05 8.90
CA THR A 41 -8.16 8.14 7.55
C THR A 41 -7.82 6.72 7.09
N PRO A 42 -8.41 6.25 5.98
CA PRO A 42 -8.15 4.89 5.51
C PRO A 42 -6.68 4.73 5.14
N THR A 43 -6.13 3.56 5.44
CA THR A 43 -4.78 3.20 5.00
C THR A 43 -4.83 2.92 3.51
N ARG A 44 -4.28 3.83 2.70
CA ARG A 44 -4.36 3.79 1.24
C ARG A 44 -2.97 4.01 0.65
N ILE A 45 -2.54 3.06 -0.18
CA ILE A 45 -1.27 3.11 -0.90
C ILE A 45 -1.54 3.19 -2.39
N GLU A 46 -0.79 4.05 -3.06
CA GLU A 46 -0.75 4.19 -4.50
C GLU A 46 0.59 3.67 -5.02
N ILE A 47 0.52 2.84 -6.06
CA ILE A 47 1.67 2.28 -6.76
C ILE A 47 1.65 2.83 -8.18
N LEU A 48 2.72 3.50 -8.59
CA LEU A 48 2.92 3.96 -9.96
C LEU A 48 3.95 3.04 -10.62
N SER A 49 3.47 2.19 -11.52
CA SER A 49 4.26 1.23 -12.29
C SER A 49 4.88 1.92 -13.51
N PHE A 50 6.18 1.68 -13.74
CA PHE A 50 6.92 2.11 -14.92
C PHE A 50 7.31 0.93 -15.81
N LYS A 51 6.58 -0.20 -15.73
CA LYS A 51 6.77 -1.34 -16.64
C LYS A 51 6.70 -0.92 -18.12
N ARG A 52 5.86 0.08 -18.43
CA ARG A 52 5.84 0.79 -19.71
C ARG A 52 6.18 2.26 -19.44
N VAL A 53 7.39 2.68 -19.83
CA VAL A 53 7.91 4.02 -19.50
C VAL A 53 7.03 5.13 -20.08
N GLU A 54 6.52 4.93 -21.29
CA GLU A 54 5.66 5.89 -22.00
C GLU A 54 4.23 5.97 -21.43
N GLU A 55 3.79 4.92 -20.73
CA GLU A 55 2.45 4.81 -20.19
C GLU A 55 2.48 4.27 -18.75
N PRO A 56 2.89 5.11 -17.77
CA PRO A 56 2.91 4.69 -16.37
C PRO A 56 1.51 4.34 -15.87
N VAL A 57 1.34 3.16 -15.29
CA VAL A 57 0.04 2.67 -14.79
C VAL A 57 -0.05 2.92 -13.30
N ARG A 58 -1.16 3.52 -12.84
CA ARG A 58 -1.41 3.79 -11.42
C ARG A 58 -2.37 2.74 -10.85
N TYR A 59 -1.95 2.12 -9.76
CA TYR A 59 -2.76 1.25 -8.91
C TYR A 59 -2.99 1.96 -7.57
N ALA A 60 -4.13 1.73 -6.94
CA ALA A 60 -4.43 2.27 -5.63
C ALA A 60 -5.17 1.21 -4.82
N GLU A 61 -4.62 0.90 -3.65
CA GLU A 61 -5.11 -0.17 -2.79
C GLU A 61 -5.39 0.37 -1.39
N THR A 62 -6.41 -0.20 -0.74
CA THR A 62 -6.73 0.06 0.66
C THR A 62 -6.33 -1.14 1.48
N PHE A 63 -5.69 -0.92 2.63
CA PHE A 63 -5.26 -1.97 3.54
C PHE A 63 -6.17 -1.99 4.75
N ASP A 64 -6.80 -3.14 4.99
CA ASP A 64 -7.77 -3.33 6.08
C ASP A 64 -7.11 -3.34 7.45
N ARG A 65 -5.87 -3.83 7.51
CA ARG A 65 -5.09 -3.98 8.74
C ARG A 65 -3.78 -3.23 8.62
N SER A 66 -3.42 -2.53 9.68
CA SER A 66 -2.15 -1.83 9.77
C SER A 66 -1.71 -1.80 11.22
N HIS A 67 -0.49 -2.28 11.45
CA HIS A 67 0.09 -2.44 12.77
C HIS A 67 1.49 -1.85 12.80
N TYR A 68 1.91 -1.36 13.95
CA TYR A 68 3.29 -0.94 14.16
C TYR A 68 3.85 -1.42 15.49
N CYS A 69 5.19 -1.47 15.56
CA CYS A 69 5.93 -1.59 16.79
C CYS A 69 7.34 -1.01 16.62
N ARG A 70 8.13 -1.01 17.71
CA ARG A 70 9.57 -0.71 17.67
C ARG A 70 10.37 -1.99 17.85
N ASP A 71 11.45 -2.13 17.10
CA ASP A 71 12.39 -3.24 17.26
C ASP A 71 13.39 -2.99 18.42
N ALA A 72 14.44 -3.81 18.53
CA ALA A 72 15.47 -3.65 19.56
C ALA A 72 16.45 -2.49 19.26
N HIS A 73 16.56 -2.08 18.00
CA HIS A 73 17.42 -0.96 17.57
C HIS A 73 16.69 0.40 17.66
N GLY A 74 15.39 0.39 17.93
CA GLY A 74 14.55 1.58 17.97
C GLY A 74 13.97 1.98 16.61
N ASN A 75 14.16 1.15 15.58
CA ASN A 75 13.53 1.29 14.28
C ASN A 75 12.03 1.07 14.42
N TRP A 76 11.25 1.78 13.61
CA TRP A 76 9.81 1.58 13.54
C TRP A 76 9.50 0.54 12.49
N LEU A 77 8.83 -0.54 12.89
CA LEU A 77 8.32 -1.55 12.00
C LEU A 77 6.83 -1.27 11.79
N ILE A 78 6.44 -0.95 10.57
CA ILE A 78 5.05 -0.70 10.18
C ILE A 78 4.67 -1.76 9.14
N VAL A 79 3.57 -2.46 9.37
CA VAL A 79 3.07 -3.51 8.49
C VAL A 79 1.63 -3.18 8.12
N MET A 80 1.33 -3.16 6.83
CA MET A 80 -0.01 -3.00 6.28
C MET A 80 -0.38 -4.28 5.53
N GLU A 81 -1.54 -4.84 5.82
CA GLU A 81 -1.97 -6.14 5.29
C GLU A 81 -3.34 -6.02 4.62
N MET A 82 -3.43 -6.60 3.43
CA MET A 82 -4.68 -6.98 2.80
C MET A 82 -4.82 -8.49 2.97
N PRO A 83 -5.84 -8.97 3.72
CA PRO A 83 -5.99 -10.40 3.97
C PRO A 83 -6.19 -11.19 2.68
N PRO A 84 -5.96 -12.51 2.67
CA PRO A 84 -6.23 -13.34 1.51
C PRO A 84 -7.68 -13.18 1.03
N VAL A 85 -7.84 -12.77 -0.22
CA VAL A 85 -9.12 -12.69 -0.93
C VAL A 85 -9.09 -13.69 -2.08
N TRP A 86 -10.17 -14.45 -2.23
CA TRP A 86 -10.32 -15.36 -3.37
C TRP A 86 -10.57 -14.54 -4.63
N VAL A 87 -9.73 -14.72 -5.63
CA VAL A 87 -9.86 -14.12 -6.95
C VAL A 87 -10.19 -15.22 -7.94
N GLU A 88 -11.33 -15.09 -8.60
CA GLU A 88 -11.71 -15.99 -9.68
C GLU A 88 -10.89 -15.65 -10.93
N GLY A 89 -10.24 -16.67 -11.49
CA GLY A 89 -9.49 -16.56 -12.73
C GLY A 89 -10.45 -16.23 -13.87
N ARG A 90 -10.34 -15.02 -14.41
CA ARG A 90 -11.09 -14.68 -15.62
C ARG A 90 -10.50 -15.52 -16.75
N GLN A 91 -11.33 -16.39 -17.35
CA GLN A 91 -10.96 -17.05 -18.60
C GLN A 91 -10.54 -15.95 -19.58
N ALA A 92 -9.33 -16.08 -20.12
CA ALA A 92 -8.82 -15.21 -21.15
C ALA A 92 -9.89 -15.06 -22.23
N GLU A 93 -10.46 -13.86 -22.34
CA GLU A 93 -11.24 -13.48 -23.51
C GLU A 93 -10.35 -13.73 -24.73
N THR A 94 -10.91 -14.30 -25.80
CA THR A 94 -10.21 -14.99 -26.91
C THR A 94 -9.04 -14.21 -27.55
N ASP A 95 -8.93 -12.91 -27.29
CA ASP A 95 -7.87 -12.02 -27.77
C ASP A 95 -6.67 -11.86 -26.80
N ALA A 96 -6.67 -12.50 -25.63
CA ALA A 96 -5.56 -12.41 -24.69
C ALA A 96 -4.33 -13.19 -25.18
N ARG A 97 -3.14 -12.62 -24.98
CA ARG A 97 -1.86 -13.24 -25.37
C ARG A 97 -1.78 -14.70 -24.89
N PRO A 98 -1.40 -15.65 -25.77
CA PRO A 98 -1.19 -17.03 -25.36
C PRO A 98 -0.16 -17.07 -24.22
N GLY A 99 -0.57 -17.64 -23.07
CA GLY A 99 0.26 -17.75 -21.86
C GLY A 99 -0.23 -16.96 -20.63
N SER A 100 -1.23 -16.07 -20.75
CA SER A 100 -1.84 -15.40 -19.58
C SER A 100 -3.06 -16.17 -19.04
N SER A 101 -2.84 -17.37 -18.50
CA SER A 101 -3.89 -18.05 -17.73
C SER A 101 -3.96 -17.41 -16.33
N HIS A 102 -5.02 -16.66 -16.05
CA HIS A 102 -5.32 -16.25 -14.68
C HIS A 102 -5.85 -17.47 -13.93
N ALA A 103 -5.02 -18.10 -13.09
CA ALA A 103 -5.47 -19.16 -12.21
C ALA A 103 -6.36 -18.56 -11.10
N SER A 104 -7.49 -19.20 -10.82
CA SER A 104 -8.28 -18.90 -9.63
C SER A 104 -7.50 -19.24 -8.38
N GLY A 105 -7.60 -18.40 -7.35
CA GLY A 105 -6.99 -18.70 -6.06
C GLY A 105 -6.97 -17.52 -5.10
N TRP A 106 -6.29 -17.70 -3.97
CA TRP A 106 -6.14 -16.67 -2.96
C TRP A 106 -5.05 -15.66 -3.34
N THR A 107 -5.37 -14.37 -3.21
CA THR A 107 -4.44 -13.25 -3.38
C THR A 107 -4.37 -12.46 -2.08
N SER A 108 -3.17 -12.11 -1.62
CA SER A 108 -2.97 -11.24 -0.45
C SER A 108 -1.86 -10.24 -0.70
N GLN A 109 -1.89 -9.11 -0.01
CA GLN A 109 -0.87 -8.07 -0.12
C GLN A 109 -0.33 -7.69 1.25
N LEU A 110 0.97 -7.41 1.31
CA LEU A 110 1.62 -6.94 2.53
C LEU A 110 2.64 -5.86 2.18
N VAL A 111 2.59 -4.72 2.86
CA VAL A 111 3.62 -3.69 2.81
C VAL A 111 4.31 -3.66 4.17
N HIS A 112 5.62 -3.89 4.18
CA HIS A 112 6.49 -3.71 5.33
C HIS A 112 7.32 -2.44 5.14
N VAL A 113 7.31 -1.57 6.15
CA VAL A 113 8.09 -0.35 6.18
C VAL A 113 8.91 -0.34 7.46
N GLU A 114 10.23 -0.33 7.31
CA GLU A 114 11.17 -0.18 8.41
C GLU A 114 11.76 1.22 8.38
N VAL A 115 11.42 2.04 9.37
CA VAL A 115 11.87 3.45 9.47
C VAL A 115 13.00 3.56 10.47
N PHE A 116 14.17 3.98 9.98
CA PHE A 116 15.42 4.07 10.74
C PHE A 116 15.50 5.35 11.59
N TRP A 117 14.91 6.44 11.10
CA TRP A 117 14.88 7.72 11.81
C TRP A 117 13.62 8.52 11.45
N VAL A 118 13.14 9.34 12.38
CA VAL A 118 11.89 10.11 12.22
C VAL A 118 12.22 11.59 12.08
N PRO A 119 11.92 12.24 10.94
CA PRO A 119 12.07 13.68 10.79
C PRO A 119 11.07 14.42 11.70
N TYR A 120 11.54 15.47 12.37
CA TYR A 120 10.67 16.39 13.11
C TYR A 120 10.51 17.68 12.31
N PRO A 121 9.32 17.95 11.71
CA PRO A 121 9.10 19.16 10.93
C PRO A 121 9.42 20.42 11.74
N GLY A 122 10.13 21.35 11.12
CA GLY A 122 10.58 22.59 11.76
C GLY A 122 11.82 22.43 12.66
N ARG A 123 12.33 21.21 12.87
CA ARG A 123 13.60 20.96 13.58
C ARG A 123 14.64 20.26 12.71
N THR A 124 14.21 19.24 11.97
CA THR A 124 15.05 18.52 11.03
C THR A 124 14.85 19.08 9.64
N HIS A 125 15.91 19.60 9.01
CA HIS A 125 15.90 19.92 7.58
C HIS A 125 15.96 18.60 6.80
N ALA A 126 14.78 18.05 6.49
CA ALA A 126 14.64 16.86 5.66
C ALA A 126 13.99 17.25 4.33
N GLU A 127 14.60 16.83 3.24
CA GLU A 127 14.02 16.93 1.89
C GLU A 127 13.33 15.60 1.56
N SER A 128 12.24 15.64 0.78
CA SER A 128 11.47 14.45 0.37
C SER A 128 12.24 13.48 -0.54
N THR A 129 13.42 13.90 -0.98
CA THR A 129 14.41 13.11 -1.73
C THR A 129 15.30 12.27 -0.81
N GLN A 130 15.37 12.59 0.49
CA GLN A 130 16.10 11.79 1.47
C GLN A 130 15.40 10.47 1.71
N THR A 131 16.16 9.48 2.15
CA THR A 131 15.65 8.16 2.49
C THR A 131 15.78 7.94 4.00
N ASN A 132 14.68 7.59 4.65
CA ASN A 132 14.66 7.23 6.07
C ASN A 132 14.05 5.86 6.35
N ALA A 133 13.59 5.18 5.31
CA ALA A 133 12.93 3.89 5.44
C ALA A 133 13.32 2.91 4.35
N ALA A 134 13.42 1.64 4.72
CA ALA A 134 13.36 0.52 3.79
C ALA A 134 11.90 0.08 3.61
N ILE A 135 11.51 -0.22 2.38
CA ILE A 135 10.14 -0.60 2.04
C ILE A 135 10.19 -1.93 1.29
N THR A 136 9.39 -2.88 1.75
CA THR A 136 9.18 -4.15 1.08
C THR A 136 7.69 -4.35 0.81
N TYR A 137 7.34 -4.58 -0.45
CA TYR A 137 5.97 -4.89 -0.85
C TYR A 137 5.90 -6.33 -1.37
N HIS A 138 5.04 -7.13 -0.75
CA HIS A 138 4.76 -8.50 -1.13
C HIS A 138 3.35 -8.62 -1.70
N LEU A 139 3.27 -9.30 -2.83
CA LEU A 139 2.02 -9.66 -3.47
C LEU A 139 2.01 -11.17 -3.66
N VAL A 140 1.14 -11.85 -2.93
CA VAL A 140 0.91 -13.28 -3.06
C VAL A 140 -0.23 -13.45 -4.05
N THR A 141 -0.01 -14.21 -5.12
CA THR A 141 -0.98 -14.56 -6.14
C THR A 141 -1.14 -16.08 -6.21
N PRO A 142 -2.16 -16.60 -6.92
CA PRO A 142 -2.28 -18.04 -7.15
C PRO A 142 -1.08 -18.63 -7.92
N SER A 143 -0.40 -17.81 -8.72
CA SER A 143 0.76 -18.21 -9.52
C SER A 143 2.09 -18.12 -8.78
N GLY A 144 2.13 -17.53 -7.58
CA GLY A 144 3.37 -17.41 -6.81
C GLY A 144 3.38 -16.21 -5.87
N VAL A 145 4.59 -15.79 -5.51
CA VAL A 145 4.81 -14.61 -4.68
C VAL A 145 5.61 -13.64 -5.51
N LEU A 146 5.31 -12.35 -5.42
CA LEU A 146 6.11 -11.26 -6.00
C LEU A 146 6.59 -10.39 -4.85
N THR A 147 7.87 -10.04 -4.85
CA THR A 147 8.46 -9.16 -3.83
C THR A 147 9.12 -7.99 -4.52
N TYR A 148 8.81 -6.79 -4.06
CA TYR A 148 9.42 -5.55 -4.49
C TYR A 148 10.10 -4.92 -3.27
N GLU A 149 11.38 -4.60 -3.40
CA GLU A 149 12.22 -4.06 -2.35
C GLU A 149 12.76 -2.70 -2.79
N GLY A 150 12.95 -1.81 -1.83
CA GLY A 150 13.54 -0.52 -2.08
C GLY A 150 13.52 0.37 -0.86
N ALA A 151 13.53 1.68 -1.10
CA ALA A 151 13.67 2.65 -0.04
C ALA A 151 12.84 3.90 -0.31
N GLY A 152 12.57 4.66 0.74
CA GLY A 152 11.72 5.83 0.65
C GLY A 152 11.80 6.78 1.84
N PHE A 153 10.95 7.80 1.76
CA PHE A 153 10.74 8.78 2.80
C PHE A 153 9.36 8.61 3.43
N VAL A 154 9.36 8.40 4.74
CA VAL A 154 8.17 8.14 5.55
C VAL A 154 8.12 9.13 6.68
N TYR A 155 7.03 9.88 6.74
CA TYR A 155 6.78 10.88 7.76
C TYR A 155 5.58 10.47 8.62
N PHE A 156 5.73 10.60 9.93
CA PHE A 156 4.65 10.41 10.90
C PHE A 156 4.93 11.19 12.17
N GLN A 157 3.88 11.43 12.95
CA GLN A 157 4.04 11.94 14.30
C GLN A 157 4.14 10.77 15.28
N PRO A 158 5.14 10.74 16.18
CA PRO A 158 5.18 9.75 17.24
C PRO A 158 3.84 9.71 17.99
N PRO A 159 3.24 8.52 18.16
CA PRO A 159 1.90 8.41 18.70
C PRO A 159 1.91 8.68 20.20
N ARG A 160 0.83 9.25 20.71
CA ARG A 160 0.58 9.30 22.15
C ARG A 160 0.17 7.91 22.64
N PRO A 161 0.39 7.55 23.92
CA PRO A 161 -0.06 6.28 24.46
C PRO A 161 -1.55 6.02 24.15
N GLY A 162 -1.84 4.84 23.60
CA GLY A 162 -3.20 4.43 23.22
C GLY A 162 -3.78 5.12 21.99
N LYS A 163 -2.99 5.89 21.23
CA LYS A 163 -3.39 6.46 19.94
C LYS A 163 -2.72 5.71 18.78
N PRO A 164 -3.40 5.60 17.63
CA PRO A 164 -2.78 5.02 16.46
C PRO A 164 -1.65 5.91 15.94
N LEU A 165 -0.69 5.28 15.28
CA LEU A 165 0.33 5.96 14.49
C LEU A 165 -0.30 6.42 13.17
N VAL A 166 -0.29 7.72 12.92
CA VAL A 166 -0.79 8.31 11.66
C VAL A 166 0.39 8.87 10.89
N GLY A 167 0.52 8.44 9.64
CA GLY A 167 1.67 8.79 8.81
C GLY A 167 1.40 8.71 7.32
N ARG A 168 2.47 9.00 6.57
CA ARG A 168 2.47 9.03 5.12
C ARG A 168 3.80 8.52 4.59
N ILE A 169 3.74 7.69 3.55
CA ILE A 169 4.85 7.41 2.65
C ILE A 169 4.81 8.50 1.58
N GLU A 170 5.75 9.44 1.64
CA GLU A 170 5.78 10.56 0.70
C GLU A 170 6.33 10.11 -0.65
N SER A 171 7.42 9.34 -0.60
CA SER A 171 8.11 8.78 -1.75
C SER A 171 8.66 7.41 -1.39
N GLY A 172 8.65 6.49 -2.34
CA GLY A 172 9.29 5.18 -2.23
C GLY A 172 9.59 4.70 -3.64
N SER A 173 10.80 4.20 -3.88
CA SER A 173 11.19 3.61 -5.16
C SER A 173 11.48 2.15 -4.93
N LEU A 174 10.76 1.27 -5.63
CA LEU A 174 10.86 -0.17 -5.46
C LEU A 174 11.28 -0.83 -6.78
N LEU A 175 12.06 -1.89 -6.65
CA LEU A 175 12.44 -2.80 -7.73
C LEU A 175 12.06 -4.22 -7.32
N ARG A 176 11.79 -5.07 -8.30
CA ARG A 176 11.56 -6.49 -8.05
C ARG A 176 12.80 -7.13 -7.40
N ALA A 177 12.60 -7.85 -6.31
CA ALA A 177 13.66 -8.64 -5.67
C ALA A 177 14.08 -9.80 -6.58
N LYS A 178 15.39 -10.06 -6.67
CA LYS A 178 15.95 -11.04 -7.62
C LYS A 178 15.57 -12.50 -7.33
N ASP A 179 15.24 -12.82 -6.08
CA ASP A 179 15.13 -14.22 -5.61
C ASP A 179 13.71 -14.78 -5.72
N VAL A 180 12.92 -14.31 -6.67
CA VAL A 180 11.49 -14.61 -6.72
C VAL A 180 11.13 -15.09 -8.11
N THR A 181 10.78 -16.38 -8.18
CA THR A 181 10.23 -17.20 -9.29
C THR A 181 9.86 -16.45 -10.56
N ASP A 182 10.02 -17.07 -11.73
CA ASP A 182 9.74 -16.54 -13.08
C ASP A 182 8.28 -16.06 -13.36
N ALA A 183 7.48 -15.87 -12.32
CA ALA A 183 6.26 -15.09 -12.34
C ALA A 183 6.49 -13.76 -13.09
N ASN A 184 5.60 -13.49 -14.04
CA ASN A 184 5.62 -12.31 -14.88
C ASN A 184 5.63 -11.06 -13.99
N ASP A 185 6.69 -10.25 -14.09
CA ASP A 185 6.84 -9.02 -13.32
C ASP A 185 5.61 -8.12 -13.55
N LEU A 186 4.85 -7.80 -12.50
CA LEU A 186 3.61 -7.03 -12.67
C LEU A 186 3.86 -5.53 -12.81
N PHE A 187 4.86 -4.99 -12.10
CA PHE A 187 5.03 -3.54 -11.99
C PHE A 187 6.32 -3.02 -12.63
N GLY A 188 7.32 -3.85 -12.87
CA GLY A 188 8.64 -3.33 -13.22
C GLY A 188 9.20 -2.45 -12.11
N PRO A 189 10.05 -1.46 -12.44
CA PRO A 189 10.36 -0.36 -11.53
C PRO A 189 9.07 0.38 -11.17
N CYS A 190 8.86 0.64 -9.88
CA CYS A 190 7.65 1.34 -9.44
C CYS A 190 7.92 2.34 -8.32
N ARG A 191 7.00 3.30 -8.17
CA ARG A 191 6.98 4.24 -7.05
C ARG A 191 5.80 3.97 -6.13
N LEU A 192 6.03 4.06 -4.84
CA LEU A 192 5.03 3.86 -3.80
C LEU A 192 4.82 5.15 -3.01
N ARG A 193 3.57 5.53 -2.77
CA ARG A 193 3.18 6.65 -1.91
C ARG A 193 1.85 6.35 -1.24
N GLY A 194 1.54 6.98 -0.12
CA GLY A 194 0.23 6.75 0.51
C GLY A 194 0.14 7.20 1.94
N SER A 195 -1.04 7.14 2.53
CA SER A 195 -1.29 7.43 3.93
C SER A 195 -1.62 6.16 4.69
N PHE A 196 -1.26 6.11 5.97
CA PHE A 196 -1.57 4.97 6.82
C PHE A 196 -1.98 5.41 8.22
N THR A 197 -2.85 4.61 8.82
CA THR A 197 -3.20 4.65 10.24
C THR A 197 -2.93 3.27 10.82
N ALA A 198 -1.93 3.13 11.70
CA ALA A 198 -1.47 1.86 12.24
C ALA A 198 -1.74 1.76 13.75
N GLN A 199 -2.17 0.60 14.22
CA GLN A 199 -2.37 0.32 15.66
C GLN A 199 -1.11 -0.29 16.28
N GLU A 200 -0.82 0.01 17.54
CA GLU A 200 0.32 -0.60 18.24
C GLU A 200 0.01 -2.07 18.53
N ASP A 201 0.66 -2.99 17.83
CA ASP A 201 0.55 -4.42 18.09
C ASP A 201 1.81 -5.14 17.63
N ARG A 202 2.75 -5.29 18.57
CA ARG A 202 4.01 -6.01 18.34
C ARG A 202 3.77 -7.45 17.87
N ARG A 203 2.76 -8.14 18.41
CA ARG A 203 2.50 -9.54 18.06
C ARG A 203 2.00 -9.67 16.64
N ALA A 204 1.09 -8.78 16.22
CA ALA A 204 0.60 -8.75 14.84
C ALA A 204 1.72 -8.46 13.83
N VAL A 205 2.57 -7.46 14.11
CA VAL A 205 3.72 -7.14 13.23
C VAL A 205 4.62 -8.35 13.03
N PHE A 206 5.10 -8.98 14.11
CA PHE A 206 6.02 -10.12 13.96
C PHE A 206 5.33 -11.37 13.40
N ARG A 207 4.03 -11.57 13.65
CA ARG A 207 3.27 -12.65 13.01
C ARG A 207 3.26 -12.47 11.50
N ALA A 208 2.90 -11.28 11.02
CA ALA A 208 2.82 -10.97 9.59
C ALA A 208 4.20 -11.11 8.91
N LEU A 209 5.27 -10.58 9.53
CA LEU A 209 6.63 -10.71 9.01
C LEU A 209 7.12 -12.17 8.99
N ASN A 210 6.78 -12.97 9.99
CA ASN A 210 7.16 -14.39 10.01
C ASN A 210 6.36 -15.22 8.99
N GLU A 211 5.08 -14.93 8.83
CA GLU A 211 4.24 -15.56 7.82
C GLU A 211 4.78 -15.30 6.41
N MET A 212 5.13 -14.04 6.12
CA MET A 212 5.79 -13.63 4.88
C MET A 212 7.10 -14.38 4.63
N LYS A 213 7.98 -14.48 5.64
CA LYS A 213 9.22 -15.26 5.53
C LYS A 213 8.96 -16.73 5.21
N ARG A 214 7.95 -17.34 5.85
CA ARG A 214 7.56 -18.74 5.59
C ARG A 214 7.00 -18.92 4.19
N THR A 215 6.16 -18.00 3.72
CA THR A 215 5.58 -18.02 2.38
C THR A 215 6.66 -17.91 1.32
N ARG A 216 7.63 -16.98 1.48
CA ARG A 216 8.80 -16.87 0.58
C ARG A 216 9.64 -18.15 0.57
N ALA A 217 9.94 -18.70 1.74
CA ALA A 217 10.71 -19.94 1.87
C ALA A 217 10.01 -21.15 1.22
N ARG A 218 8.68 -21.25 1.36
CA ARG A 218 7.90 -22.33 0.73
C ARG A 218 7.93 -22.24 -0.80
N THR A 219 7.75 -21.04 -1.35
CA THR A 219 7.78 -20.84 -2.81
C THR A 219 9.14 -21.23 -3.39
N LEU A 220 10.23 -20.85 -2.73
CA LEU A 220 11.59 -21.26 -3.12
C LEU A 220 11.81 -22.77 -3.04
N ALA A 221 11.20 -23.46 -2.06
CA ALA A 221 11.35 -24.91 -1.88
C ALA A 221 10.54 -25.76 -2.88
N LEU A 222 9.53 -25.18 -3.55
CA LEU A 222 8.75 -25.85 -4.60
C LEU A 222 9.43 -25.77 -5.98
N GLU A 223 10.53 -25.04 -6.09
CA GLU A 223 11.36 -24.90 -7.29
C GLU A 223 12.35 -26.05 -7.65
N PRO A 224 12.27 -27.31 -7.12
CA PRO A 224 13.16 -28.38 -7.60
C PRO A 224 12.38 -29.55 -8.22
N ALA A 225 12.39 -29.67 -9.56
CA ALA A 225 12.43 -30.96 -10.30
C ALA A 225 12.19 -30.81 -11.82
N THR A 226 11.42 -29.82 -12.27
CA THR A 226 10.95 -29.80 -13.67
C THR A 226 11.95 -29.20 -14.68
N ALA A 227 13.06 -28.61 -14.20
CA ALA A 227 14.12 -28.07 -15.06
C ALA A 227 15.17 -29.12 -15.50
N ALA A 228 14.95 -30.42 -15.23
CA ALA A 228 15.67 -31.49 -15.89
C ALA A 228 15.06 -31.70 -17.29
N ASP A 229 15.54 -30.90 -18.24
CA ASP A 229 15.15 -30.95 -19.64
C ASP A 229 15.42 -32.35 -20.24
N PRO A 230 14.38 -33.16 -20.53
CA PRO A 230 14.58 -34.47 -21.16
C PRO A 230 15.12 -34.36 -22.60
N ALA A 231 15.15 -33.15 -23.20
CA ALA A 231 15.65 -32.96 -24.55
C ALA A 231 17.18 -33.10 -24.69
N SER A 232 17.94 -33.00 -23.58
CA SER A 232 19.40 -33.19 -23.62
C SER A 232 19.84 -34.66 -23.77
N ALA A 233 18.92 -35.63 -23.64
CA ALA A 233 19.24 -37.05 -23.73
C ALA A 233 19.26 -37.63 -25.16
N ASN A 234 18.75 -36.91 -26.18
CA ASN A 234 18.58 -37.47 -27.54
C ASN A 234 19.57 -36.93 -28.60
N ALA A 235 20.61 -36.18 -28.23
CA ALA A 235 21.56 -35.59 -29.18
C ALA A 235 22.82 -36.45 -29.44
N SER A 236 22.81 -37.74 -29.11
CA SER A 236 23.95 -38.66 -29.32
C SER A 236 23.50 -39.95 -30.02
N ASN A 237 23.26 -39.89 -31.33
CA ASN A 237 23.25 -41.06 -32.23
C ASN A 237 23.48 -40.62 -33.68
#